data_AF-A0A212IX49-F1
#
_entry.id   AF-A0A212IX49-F1
#
_cell.length_a   1.000
_cell.length_b   1.000
_cell.length_c   1.000
_cell.angle_alpha   90.00
_cell.angle_beta   90.00
_cell.angle_gamma   90.00
#
_symmetry.space_group_name_H-M   'P 1'
#
loop_
_entity.id
_entity.type
_entity.pdbx_description
1 polymer ?
#
loop_
_entity_poly.entity_id
_entity_poly.type
_entity_poly.pdbx_seq_one_letter_code
_entity_poly.pdbx_strand_id
1 'polypeptide(L)'
;MELELKHLAPYFPYGLKGIAYVSKDIALDNVDIIGCNRSELYCKYTSERYKNMSGARKWFDLYEIKPLLLPMSSLYTEITHNGKTFIPWKELDWGSWNDEIGYIVSAEYGENPRVAINVLDFIDDYYKLLEWHFDVFGLIDKGLALDKTKIK
;
A
#
# COMPACT_ATOMS: atom_id res chain seq x y z
N MET A 1 -10.19 15.80 6.23
CA MET A 1 -10.38 14.35 6.00
C MET A 1 -9.59 13.61 7.06
N GLU A 2 -10.12 12.53 7.59
CA GLU A 2 -9.46 11.71 8.60
C GLU A 2 -8.97 10.38 8.00
N LEU A 3 -8.00 9.75 8.66
CA LEU A 3 -7.57 8.41 8.28
C LEU A 3 -8.62 7.41 8.72
N GLU A 4 -8.97 6.47 7.84
CA GLU A 4 -10.00 5.46 8.09
C GLU A 4 -9.45 4.09 7.72
N LEU A 5 -9.96 3.03 8.33
CA LEU A 5 -9.51 1.67 8.07
C LEU A 5 -9.63 1.25 6.61
N LYS A 6 -10.67 1.71 5.90
CA LYS A 6 -10.85 1.41 4.47
C LYS A 6 -9.69 1.91 3.60
N HIS A 7 -8.97 2.93 4.05
CA HIS A 7 -7.78 3.44 3.36
C HIS A 7 -6.54 2.59 3.64
N LEU A 8 -6.50 1.79 4.71
CA LEU A 8 -5.33 1.03 5.12
C LEU A 8 -5.47 -0.49 4.90
N ALA A 9 -6.68 -1.01 5.10
CA ALA A 9 -6.98 -2.44 5.00
C ALA A 9 -6.49 -3.08 3.70
N PRO A 10 -6.58 -2.42 2.51
CA PRO A 10 -6.08 -3.01 1.27
C PRO A 10 -4.56 -3.29 1.27
N TYR A 11 -3.78 -2.61 2.12
CA TYR A 11 -2.32 -2.80 2.19
C TYR A 11 -1.89 -3.89 3.18
N PHE A 12 -2.78 -4.37 4.06
CA PHE A 12 -2.39 -5.30 5.13
C PHE A 12 -1.79 -6.62 4.64
N PRO A 13 -2.29 -7.24 3.55
CA PRO A 13 -1.67 -8.46 3.00
C PRO A 13 -0.21 -8.26 2.56
N TYR A 14 0.21 -7.01 2.33
CA TYR A 14 1.50 -6.66 1.74
C TYR A 14 2.52 -6.12 2.74
N GLY A 15 2.20 -6.14 4.04
CA GLY A 15 3.14 -5.78 5.10
C GLY A 15 3.34 -4.27 5.24
N LEU A 16 2.23 -3.54 5.31
CA LEU A 16 2.22 -2.08 5.49
C LEU A 16 3.06 -1.66 6.71
N LYS A 17 3.91 -0.66 6.49
CA LYS A 17 4.75 -0.04 7.51
C LYS A 17 4.30 1.38 7.81
N GLY A 18 4.61 1.87 9.00
CA GLY A 18 4.27 3.21 9.45
C GLY A 18 5.25 3.78 10.48
N ILE A 19 4.97 5.02 10.86
CA ILE A 19 5.50 5.65 12.07
C ILE A 19 4.35 5.80 13.06
N ALA A 20 4.57 5.38 14.30
CA ALA A 20 3.60 5.52 15.38
C ALA A 20 4.02 6.60 16.37
N TYR A 21 3.12 7.52 16.69
CA TYR A 21 3.34 8.59 17.64
C TYR A 21 2.72 8.20 18.98
N VAL A 22 3.55 7.80 19.93
CA VAL A 22 3.12 7.41 21.29
C VAL A 22 2.83 8.65 22.15
N SER A 23 3.53 9.73 21.87
CA SER A 23 3.31 11.06 22.45
C SER A 23 3.88 12.11 21.49
N LYS A 24 3.72 13.41 21.83
CA LYS A 24 4.30 14.51 21.05
C LYS A 24 5.81 14.39 20.82
N ASP A 25 6.52 13.76 21.76
CA ASP A 25 7.98 13.68 21.77
C ASP A 25 8.51 12.29 21.43
N ILE A 26 7.62 11.30 21.25
CA ILE A 26 7.97 9.89 21.06
C ILE A 26 7.31 9.37 19.80
N ALA A 27 8.13 9.21 18.76
CA ALA A 27 7.81 8.44 17.57
C ALA A 27 8.54 7.08 17.60
N LEU A 28 7.82 6.04 17.21
CA LEU A 28 8.35 4.72 16.93
C LEU A 28 8.44 4.58 15.41
N ASP A 29 9.67 4.43 14.91
CA ASP A 29 9.92 4.24 13.49
C ASP A 29 9.74 2.76 13.11
N ASN A 30 9.50 2.50 11.82
CA ASN A 30 9.43 1.16 11.24
C ASN A 30 8.43 0.22 11.93
N VAL A 31 7.24 0.73 12.20
CA VAL A 31 6.15 -0.04 12.78
C VAL A 31 5.49 -0.90 11.71
N ASP A 32 5.44 -2.22 11.93
CA ASP A 32 4.68 -3.16 11.11
C ASP A 32 3.21 -3.13 11.54
N ILE A 33 2.33 -2.75 10.62
CA ILE A 33 0.88 -2.73 10.84
C ILE A 33 0.34 -4.11 10.44
N ILE A 34 0.04 -4.94 11.44
CA ILE A 34 -0.22 -6.38 11.25
C ILE A 34 -1.68 -6.78 11.50
N GLY A 35 -2.54 -5.83 11.83
CA GLY A 35 -3.98 -6.07 11.98
C GLY A 35 -4.75 -4.81 12.37
N CYS A 36 -6.06 -4.94 12.50
CA CYS A 36 -6.92 -3.87 12.99
C CYS A 36 -8.14 -4.42 13.75
N ASN A 37 -8.78 -3.55 14.52
CA ASN A 37 -10.14 -3.75 15.00
C ASN A 37 -11.02 -2.59 14.45
N ARG A 38 -12.16 -2.27 15.07
CA ARG A 38 -13.06 -1.21 14.58
C ARG A 38 -12.47 0.20 14.57
N SER A 39 -11.50 0.49 15.44
CA SER A 39 -10.97 1.86 15.62
C SER A 39 -9.44 1.93 15.72
N GLU A 40 -8.77 0.80 15.93
CA GLU A 40 -7.35 0.75 16.23
C GLU A 40 -6.60 -0.19 15.28
N LEU A 41 -5.30 0.06 15.17
CA LEU A 41 -4.32 -0.74 14.42
C LEU A 41 -3.48 -1.55 15.40
N TYR A 42 -3.36 -2.84 15.12
CA TYR A 42 -2.46 -3.73 15.85
C TYR A 42 -1.09 -3.70 15.20
N CYS A 43 -0.11 -3.21 15.94
CA CYS A 43 1.19 -2.89 15.43
C CYS A 43 2.28 -3.68 16.16
N LYS A 44 3.24 -4.21 15.41
CA LYS A 44 4.52 -4.72 15.93
C LYS A 44 5.59 -3.68 15.64
N TYR A 45 6.45 -3.40 16.61
CA TYR A 45 7.50 -2.41 16.42
C TYR A 45 8.82 -2.85 17.05
N THR A 46 9.89 -2.31 16.50
CA THR A 46 11.26 -2.51 16.97
C THR A 46 11.81 -1.11 17.22
N SER A 47 12.14 -0.79 18.47
CA SER A 47 12.76 0.49 18.78
C SER A 47 14.17 0.28 19.29
N GLU A 48 15.15 0.79 18.55
CA GLU A 48 16.54 0.84 19.01
C GLU A 48 16.69 1.78 20.22
N ARG A 49 15.87 2.84 20.26
CA ARG A 49 15.84 3.83 21.34
C ARG A 49 15.20 3.28 22.61
N TYR A 50 14.21 2.40 22.47
CA TYR A 50 13.51 1.74 23.57
C TYR A 50 13.71 0.22 23.51
N LYS A 51 14.94 -0.24 23.70
CA LYS A 51 15.34 -1.66 23.56
C LYS A 51 14.47 -2.65 24.34
N ASN A 52 13.95 -2.23 25.51
CA ASN A 52 13.07 -3.04 26.36
C ASN A 52 11.66 -3.24 25.75
N MET A 53 11.34 -2.52 24.68
CA MET A 53 10.08 -2.58 23.94
C MET A 53 10.27 -3.15 22.54
N SER A 54 11.47 -3.60 22.19
CA SER A 54 11.75 -4.23 20.89
C SER A 54 10.98 -5.55 20.74
N GLY A 55 10.24 -5.71 19.64
CA GLY A 55 9.37 -6.85 19.41
C GLY A 55 8.05 -6.81 20.18
N ALA A 56 7.76 -5.72 20.89
CA ALA A 56 6.47 -5.51 21.53
C ALA A 56 5.38 -5.30 20.49
N ARG A 57 4.15 -5.61 20.90
CA ARG A 57 2.93 -5.39 20.11
C ARG A 57 2.00 -4.49 20.89
N LYS A 58 1.37 -3.53 20.21
CA LYS A 58 0.46 -2.56 20.85
C LYS A 58 -0.63 -2.13 19.86
N TRP A 59 -1.78 -1.78 20.40
CA TRP A 59 -2.86 -1.10 19.68
C TRP A 59 -2.58 0.41 19.63
N PHE A 60 -2.76 1.00 18.46
CA PHE A 60 -2.69 2.43 18.23
C PHE A 60 -3.99 2.92 17.62
N ASP A 61 -4.44 4.10 18.03
CA ASP A 61 -5.52 4.76 17.32
C ASP A 61 -5.06 5.14 15.90
N LEU A 62 -5.99 5.22 14.95
CA LEU A 62 -5.69 5.59 13.57
C LEU A 62 -4.93 6.93 13.45
N TYR A 63 -5.25 7.91 14.30
CA TYR A 63 -4.60 9.22 14.26
C TYR A 63 -3.17 9.22 14.82
N GLU A 64 -2.79 8.18 15.57
CA GLU A 64 -1.44 8.00 16.11
C GLU A 64 -0.48 7.38 15.08
N ILE A 65 -0.99 6.90 13.94
CA ILE A 65 -0.19 6.24 12.91
C ILE A 65 -0.14 7.10 11.64
N LYS A 66 1.06 7.22 11.08
CA LYS A 66 1.25 7.65 9.69
C LYS A 66 1.82 6.50 8.87
N PRO A 67 1.05 5.90 7.94
CA PRO A 67 1.59 4.87 7.04
C PRO A 67 2.68 5.47 6.15
N LEU A 68 3.68 4.64 5.83
CA LEU A 68 4.75 4.97 4.91
C LEU A 68 4.36 4.49 3.51
N LEU A 69 4.05 5.42 2.61
CA LEU A 69 3.60 5.13 1.25
C LEU A 69 4.51 5.82 0.22
N LEU A 70 4.57 5.25 -0.98
CA LEU A 70 5.22 5.86 -2.13
C LEU A 70 4.25 6.85 -2.79
N PRO A 71 4.68 8.07 -3.13
CA PRO A 71 3.86 8.98 -3.91
C PRO A 71 3.65 8.41 -5.33
N MET A 72 2.51 8.73 -5.95
CA MET A 72 2.22 8.25 -7.31
C MET A 72 3.26 8.68 -8.34
N SER A 73 3.95 9.82 -8.12
CA SER A 73 5.07 10.24 -8.96
C SER A 73 6.22 9.24 -9.00
N SER A 74 6.37 8.37 -8.00
CA SER A 74 7.41 7.34 -7.96
C SER A 74 7.19 6.20 -8.96
N LEU A 75 6.04 6.14 -9.64
CA LEU A 75 5.79 5.15 -10.70
C LEU A 75 6.83 5.18 -11.83
N TYR A 76 7.36 6.37 -12.11
CA TYR A 76 8.29 6.62 -13.22
C TYR A 76 9.75 6.62 -12.79
N THR A 77 10.02 6.37 -11.51
CA THR A 77 11.37 6.36 -10.94
C THR A 77 11.71 4.97 -10.43
N GLU A 78 13.01 4.68 -10.31
CA GLU A 78 13.47 3.44 -9.72
C GLU A 78 13.09 3.38 -8.23
N ILE A 79 12.49 2.27 -7.81
CA ILE A 79 12.16 1.98 -6.41
C ILE A 79 12.80 0.66 -5.99
N THR A 80 13.04 0.51 -4.69
CA THR A 80 13.41 -0.78 -4.08
C THR A 80 12.28 -1.29 -3.21
N HIS A 81 11.74 -2.45 -3.57
CA HIS A 81 10.68 -3.11 -2.83
C HIS A 81 11.06 -4.58 -2.61
N ASN A 82 11.03 -5.04 -1.35
CA ASN A 82 11.42 -6.41 -0.95
C ASN A 82 12.78 -6.88 -1.53
N GLY A 83 13.77 -5.98 -1.56
CA GLY A 83 15.12 -6.26 -2.06
C GLY A 83 15.27 -6.31 -3.58
N LYS A 84 14.18 -6.06 -4.34
CA LYS A 84 14.23 -5.92 -5.80
C LYS A 84 14.11 -4.45 -6.18
N THR A 85 14.88 -4.07 -7.19
CA THR A 85 14.95 -2.70 -7.70
C THR A 85 14.45 -2.66 -9.14
N PHE A 86 13.48 -1.80 -9.43
CA PHE A 86 12.80 -1.72 -10.73
C PHE A 86 12.10 -0.36 -10.92
N ILE A 87 11.67 -0.07 -12.15
CA ILE A 87 10.80 1.08 -12.45
C ILE A 87 9.36 0.57 -12.55
N PRO A 88 8.45 0.92 -11.63
CA PRO A 88 7.12 0.33 -11.53
C PRO A 88 6.31 0.37 -12.81
N TRP A 89 6.33 1.50 -13.52
CA TRP A 89 5.60 1.67 -14.78
C TRP A 89 5.94 0.59 -15.83
N LYS A 90 7.17 0.06 -15.82
CA LYS A 90 7.61 -0.99 -16.76
C LYS A 90 7.19 -2.40 -16.35
N GLU A 91 6.83 -2.60 -15.08
CA GLU A 91 6.43 -3.89 -14.51
C GLU A 91 4.92 -4.08 -14.46
N LEU A 92 4.15 -3.00 -14.68
CA LEU A 92 2.70 -3.06 -14.81
C LEU A 92 2.32 -3.60 -16.19
N ASP A 93 1.41 -4.57 -16.23
CA ASP A 93 0.89 -5.13 -17.47
C ASP A 93 -0.36 -4.34 -17.84
N TRP A 94 -0.15 -3.26 -18.59
CA TRP A 94 -1.20 -2.32 -19.04
C TRP A 94 -2.20 -2.93 -20.05
N GLY A 95 -2.40 -4.24 -20.02
CA GLY A 95 -3.15 -5.01 -20.98
C GLY A 95 -2.32 -5.30 -22.22
N SER A 96 -1.46 -6.31 -22.14
CA SER A 96 -1.17 -7.09 -23.35
C SER A 96 -2.49 -7.68 -23.85
N TRP A 97 -2.98 -7.18 -24.99
CA TRP A 97 -4.08 -7.81 -25.71
C TRP A 97 -3.63 -9.22 -26.08
N ASN A 98 -3.87 -10.21 -25.22
CA ASN A 98 -3.77 -11.60 -25.62
C ASN A 98 -4.97 -11.86 -26.53
N ASP A 99 -4.72 -11.89 -27.84
CA ASP A 99 -5.70 -12.16 -28.90
C ASP A 99 -6.57 -13.40 -28.59
N GLU A 100 -6.05 -14.35 -27.81
CA GLU A 100 -6.73 -15.57 -27.35
C GLU A 100 -7.83 -15.32 -26.30
N ILE A 101 -7.58 -14.46 -25.29
CA ILE A 101 -8.56 -14.16 -24.22
C ILE A 101 -9.67 -13.24 -24.76
N GLY A 102 -9.32 -12.30 -25.64
CA GLY A 102 -10.28 -11.48 -26.40
C GLY A 102 -11.30 -12.34 -27.16
N TYR A 103 -10.85 -13.47 -27.70
CA TYR A 103 -11.68 -14.42 -28.44
C TYR A 103 -12.66 -15.19 -27.55
N ILE A 104 -12.21 -15.72 -26.41
CA ILE A 104 -13.05 -16.53 -25.49
C ILE A 104 -14.20 -15.69 -24.93
N VAL A 105 -13.91 -14.48 -24.46
CA VAL A 105 -14.94 -13.57 -23.90
C VAL A 105 -15.94 -13.12 -24.98
N SER A 106 -15.50 -12.98 -26.23
CA SER A 106 -16.37 -12.62 -27.35
C SER A 106 -17.37 -13.72 -27.72
N ALA A 107 -16.95 -14.99 -27.56
CA ALA A 107 -17.74 -16.16 -27.94
C ALA A 107 -18.84 -16.49 -26.93
N GLU A 108 -18.62 -16.25 -25.63
CA GLU A 108 -19.63 -16.52 -24.59
C GLU A 108 -20.64 -15.40 -24.38
N TYR A 109 -20.24 -14.12 -24.53
CA TYR A 109 -21.03 -12.99 -24.03
C TYR A 109 -21.71 -12.11 -25.07
N GLY A 110 -21.57 -12.40 -26.37
CA GLY A 110 -22.30 -11.70 -27.44
C GLY A 110 -22.04 -10.18 -27.45
N GLU A 111 -21.06 -9.75 -28.25
CA GLU A 111 -20.83 -8.34 -28.57
C GLU A 111 -20.66 -7.35 -27.38
N ASN A 112 -19.88 -7.67 -26.33
CA ASN A 112 -18.95 -6.66 -25.78
C ASN A 112 -17.81 -7.22 -24.89
N PRO A 113 -16.86 -7.98 -25.48
CA PRO A 113 -15.66 -8.44 -24.76
C PRO A 113 -14.77 -7.32 -24.20
N ARG A 114 -14.95 -6.06 -24.61
CA ARG A 114 -14.18 -4.90 -24.10
C ARG A 114 -14.44 -4.59 -22.64
N VAL A 115 -15.57 -5.01 -22.07
CA VAL A 115 -15.96 -4.61 -20.70
C VAL A 115 -15.38 -5.54 -19.64
N ALA A 116 -15.24 -6.84 -19.92
CA ALA A 116 -14.77 -7.81 -18.94
C ALA A 116 -13.23 -7.88 -18.83
N ILE A 117 -12.50 -7.74 -19.94
CA ILE A 117 -11.04 -7.88 -19.97
C ILE A 117 -10.33 -6.66 -19.37
N ASN A 118 -10.86 -5.45 -19.58
CA ASN A 118 -10.29 -4.23 -19.00
C ASN A 118 -10.44 -4.11 -17.47
N VAL A 119 -11.31 -4.92 -16.85
CA VAL A 119 -11.55 -4.85 -15.40
C VAL A 119 -10.56 -5.73 -14.64
N LEU A 120 -10.19 -6.90 -15.17
CA LEU A 120 -9.26 -7.82 -14.51
C LEU A 120 -7.82 -7.27 -14.51
N ASP A 121 -7.34 -6.76 -15.65
CA ASP A 121 -6.01 -6.15 -15.74
C ASP A 121 -5.89 -4.92 -14.84
N PHE A 122 -6.94 -4.09 -14.78
CA PHE A 122 -6.99 -2.94 -13.88
C PHE A 122 -6.97 -3.34 -12.39
N ILE A 123 -7.58 -4.47 -12.05
CA ILE A 123 -7.58 -5.02 -10.69
C ILE A 123 -6.17 -5.51 -10.31
N ASP A 124 -5.48 -6.20 -11.23
CA ASP A 124 -4.13 -6.72 -10.99
C ASP A 124 -3.10 -5.60 -10.83
N ASP A 125 -3.14 -4.58 -11.71
CA ASP A 125 -2.31 -3.39 -11.58
C ASP A 125 -2.60 -2.64 -10.27
N TYR A 126 -3.87 -2.50 -9.90
CA TYR A 126 -4.25 -1.89 -8.62
C TYR A 126 -3.68 -2.67 -7.42
N TYR A 127 -3.73 -4.01 -7.44
CA TYR A 127 -3.11 -4.83 -6.41
C TYR A 127 -1.59 -4.69 -6.39
N LYS A 128 -0.93 -4.49 -7.54
CA LYS A 128 0.51 -4.20 -7.60
C LYS A 128 0.85 -2.87 -6.95
N LEU A 129 0.04 -1.84 -7.17
CA LEU A 129 0.21 -0.55 -6.49
C LEU A 129 0.09 -0.70 -4.97
N LEU A 130 -0.89 -1.46 -4.49
CA LEU A 130 -1.04 -1.77 -3.06
C LEU A 130 0.13 -2.59 -2.53
N GLU A 131 0.57 -3.62 -3.26
CA GLU A 131 1.72 -4.46 -2.92
C GLU A 131 2.97 -3.61 -2.72
N TRP A 132 3.22 -2.70 -3.66
CA TRP A 132 4.39 -1.82 -3.61
C TRP A 132 4.23 -0.63 -2.66
N HIS A 133 3.07 -0.49 -2.02
CA HIS A 133 2.68 0.57 -1.09
C HIS A 133 2.61 1.96 -1.72
N PHE A 134 2.06 2.09 -2.93
CA PHE A 134 1.74 3.38 -3.53
C PHE A 134 0.53 4.02 -2.88
N ASP A 135 0.54 5.35 -2.77
CA ASP A 135 -0.55 6.14 -2.21
C ASP A 135 -1.74 6.29 -3.18
N VAL A 136 -2.50 5.21 -3.36
CA VAL A 136 -3.66 5.20 -4.28
C VAL A 136 -4.87 6.01 -3.77
N PHE A 137 -4.83 6.47 -2.51
CA PHE A 137 -5.92 7.24 -1.88
C PHE A 137 -5.59 8.74 -1.67
N GLY A 138 -4.39 9.18 -2.09
CA GLY A 138 -3.92 10.56 -1.91
C GLY A 138 -3.81 10.96 -0.44
N LEU A 139 -3.34 10.05 0.42
CA LEU A 139 -3.14 10.27 1.85
C LEU A 139 -1.93 11.15 2.14
N ILE A 140 -0.89 11.12 1.30
CA ILE A 140 0.33 11.93 1.46
C ILE A 140 -0.02 13.42 1.34
N ASP A 141 -0.72 13.80 0.27
CA ASP A 141 -1.12 15.20 0.04
C ASP A 141 -2.05 15.74 1.13
N LYS A 142 -2.80 14.85 1.78
CA LYS A 142 -3.69 15.17 2.90
C LYS A 142 -2.96 15.19 4.26
N GLY A 143 -1.66 14.91 4.28
CA GLY A 143 -0.86 14.80 5.49
C GLY A 143 -1.26 13.62 6.38
N LEU A 144 -1.96 12.62 5.83
CA LEU A 144 -2.41 11.42 6.54
C LEU A 144 -1.43 10.25 6.40
N ALA A 145 -0.55 10.26 5.41
CA ALA A 145 0.56 9.34 5.22
C ALA A 145 1.89 10.12 5.10
N LEU A 146 3.01 9.43 5.28
CA LEU A 146 4.33 9.97 5.02
C LEU A 146 4.88 9.42 3.71
N ASP A 147 5.55 10.30 2.98
CA ASP A 147 6.27 9.95 1.76
C ASP A 147 7.51 9.12 2.11
N LYS A 148 7.44 7.83 1.77
CA LYS A 148 8.48 6.84 2.02
C LYS A 148 9.81 7.20 1.37
N THR A 149 9.82 7.96 0.27
CA THR A 149 11.06 8.37 -0.41
C THR A 149 11.88 9.38 0.39
N LYS A 150 11.27 10.00 1.42
CA LYS A 150 11.89 11.03 2.27
C LYS A 150 12.34 10.49 3.63
N ILE A 151 12.01 9.24 3.96
CA ILE A 151 12.39 8.60 5.22
C ILE A 151 13.70 7.83 4.97
N LYS A 152 14.70 8.07 5.83
CA LYS A 152 16.04 7.47 5.76
C LYS A 152 16.14 6.19 6.57
#